data_AF-A0A4Q3C750-F1
#
_entry.id   AF-A0A4Q3C750-F1
#
_cell.length_a   1.000
_cell.length_b   1.000
_cell.length_c   1.000
_cell.angle_alpha   90.00
_cell.angle_beta   90.00
_cell.angle_gamma   90.00
#
_symmetry.space_group_name_H-M   'P 1'
#
loop_
_entity.id
_entity.type
_entity.pdbx_description
1 polymer ?
#
loop_
_entity_poly.entity_id
_entity_poly.type
_entity_poly.pdbx_seq_one_letter_code
_entity_poly.pdbx_strand_id
1 'polypeptide(L)'
;QALGVDGEVPSPTFPIVIPYAPPELAIPLWHVDLYRIDDPDEIEELGLDEGRLDSALLIEWPERMGSRLWADALRLCIERAKGPEGDDARRLTWTAPAAWEGRWPPR
;
A
#
# COMPACT_ATOMS: atom_id res chain seq x y z
N GLN A 1 -15.19 -6.63 6.01
CA GLN A 1 -14.76 -6.42 7.42
C GLN A 1 -13.30 -5.98 7.43
N ALA A 2 -12.85 -5.24 8.44
CA ALA A 2 -11.45 -4.85 8.62
C ALA A 2 -10.58 -6.05 9.05
N LEU A 3 -9.24 -5.91 8.98
CA LEU A 3 -8.29 -7.01 9.17
C LEU A 3 -7.86 -7.27 10.63
N GLY A 4 -8.27 -6.45 11.61
CA GLY A 4 -8.06 -6.73 13.04
C GLY A 4 -7.44 -5.62 13.88
N VAL A 5 -6.89 -4.55 13.27
CA VAL A 5 -6.39 -3.40 14.03
C VAL A 5 -7.56 -2.66 14.69
N ASP A 6 -7.58 -2.64 16.02
CA ASP A 6 -8.53 -1.89 16.82
C ASP A 6 -8.01 -0.45 17.01
N GLY A 7 -8.76 0.53 16.52
CA GLY A 7 -8.43 1.95 16.68
C GLY A 7 -8.01 2.64 15.39
N GLU A 8 -7.26 3.73 15.54
CA GLU A 8 -6.83 4.57 14.42
C GLU A 8 -5.62 3.99 13.70
N VAL A 9 -5.64 4.02 12.37
CA VAL A 9 -4.50 3.72 11.50
C VAL A 9 -3.99 5.05 10.96
N PRO A 10 -3.01 5.70 11.63
CA PRO A 10 -2.54 7.01 11.19
C PRO A 10 -1.72 6.86 9.90
N SER A 11 -1.71 7.92 9.08
CA SER A 11 -0.84 7.96 7.92
C SER A 11 0.64 8.00 8.33
N PRO A 12 1.51 7.17 7.74
CA PRO A 12 2.92 7.11 8.09
C PRO A 12 3.74 8.23 7.44
N THR A 13 3.15 9.34 7.00
CA THR A 13 3.90 10.40 6.27
C THR A 13 5.16 10.90 7.00
N PHE A 14 5.19 10.92 8.34
CA PHE A 14 6.38 11.32 9.12
C PHE A 14 7.30 10.15 9.51
N PRO A 15 6.79 9.02 10.05
CA PRO A 15 7.64 7.88 10.36
C PRO A 15 8.10 7.11 9.10
N ILE A 16 7.51 7.40 7.93
CA ILE A 16 7.67 6.73 6.63
C ILE A 16 7.16 5.29 6.63
N VAL A 17 7.44 4.51 7.68
CA VAL A 17 7.03 3.12 7.87
C VAL A 17 6.38 2.95 9.24
N ILE A 18 5.19 2.33 9.29
CA ILE A 18 4.56 1.84 10.51
C ILE A 18 4.32 0.32 10.37
N PRO A 19 4.99 -0.52 11.17
CA PRO A 19 4.75 -1.95 11.18
C PRO A 19 3.56 -2.32 12.07
N TYR A 20 2.76 -3.26 11.59
CA TYR A 20 1.68 -3.94 12.29
C TYR A 20 1.97 -5.44 12.30
N ALA A 21 1.69 -6.11 13.41
CA ALA A 21 2.05 -7.51 13.61
C ALA A 21 1.04 -8.24 14.50
N PRO A 22 1.10 -9.58 14.60
CA PRO A 22 0.32 -10.32 15.58
C PRO A 22 0.56 -9.80 17.01
N PRO A 23 -0.48 -9.73 17.86
CA PRO A 23 -1.82 -10.31 17.66
C PRO A 23 -2.83 -9.39 16.93
N GLU A 24 -2.48 -8.14 16.63
CA GLU A 24 -3.41 -7.15 16.05
C GLU A 24 -3.80 -7.48 14.60
N LEU A 25 -2.83 -7.99 13.83
CA LEU A 25 -3.07 -8.53 12.49
C LEU A 25 -2.61 -9.98 12.42
N ALA A 26 -3.39 -10.83 11.75
CA ALA A 26 -3.01 -12.22 11.52
C ALA A 26 -1.78 -12.36 10.61
N ILE A 27 -1.57 -11.41 9.71
CA ILE A 27 -0.41 -11.33 8.81
C ILE A 27 0.32 -10.02 9.11
N PRO A 28 1.64 -10.04 9.37
CA PRO A 28 2.42 -8.81 9.51
C PRO A 28 2.25 -7.89 8.29
N LEU A 29 2.14 -6.59 8.53
CA LEU A 29 1.96 -5.59 7.49
C LEU A 29 2.80 -4.34 7.78
N TRP A 30 3.49 -3.80 6.79
CA TRP A 30 4.11 -2.48 6.88
C TRP A 30 3.29 -1.48 6.07
N HIS A 31 2.81 -0.43 6.75
CA HIS A 31 2.19 0.72 6.11
C HIS A 31 3.28 1.74 5.83
N VAL A 32 3.51 2.01 4.55
CA VAL A 32 4.60 2.84 4.07
C VAL A 32 4.03 4.04 3.32
N ASP A 33 4.55 5.25 3.54
CA ASP A 33 4.21 6.45 2.80
C ASP A 33 5.49 7.12 2.30
N LEU A 34 5.68 7.09 0.99
CA LEU A 34 6.87 7.62 0.32
C LEU A 34 6.73 9.07 -0.13
N TYR A 35 5.62 9.76 0.20
CA TYR A 35 5.34 11.13 -0.25
C TYR A 35 6.51 12.11 -0.02
N ARG A 36 7.24 11.93 1.10
CA ARG A 36 8.35 12.79 1.53
C ARG A 36 9.74 12.32 1.07
N ILE A 37 9.83 11.19 0.39
CA ILE A 37 11.10 10.72 -0.16
C ILE A 37 11.29 11.36 -1.53
N ASP A 38 12.36 12.14 -1.65
CA ASP A 38 12.73 12.81 -2.90
C ASP A 38 13.81 12.05 -3.67
N ASP A 39 14.74 11.40 -2.95
CA ASP A 39 15.78 10.57 -3.56
C ASP A 39 15.38 9.08 -3.50
N PRO A 40 15.18 8.41 -4.64
CA PRO A 40 14.90 6.97 -4.69
C PRO A 40 15.94 6.09 -4.00
N ASP A 41 17.17 6.57 -3.77
CA ASP A 41 18.21 5.82 -3.07
C ASP A 41 17.96 5.75 -1.55
N GLU A 42 17.26 6.72 -0.95
CA GLU A 42 16.82 6.66 0.45
C GLU A 42 15.82 5.51 0.71
N ILE A 43 15.12 5.06 -0.32
CA ILE A 43 14.16 3.95 -0.23
C ILE A 43 14.87 2.62 0.06
N GLU A 44 16.11 2.46 -0.40
CA GLU A 44 16.90 1.23 -0.16
C GLU A 44 17.23 1.09 1.34
N GLU A 45 17.46 2.20 2.02
CA GLU A 45 17.74 2.23 3.47
C GLU A 45 16.52 1.84 4.32
N LEU A 46 15.31 1.89 3.76
CA LEU A 46 14.07 1.48 4.45
C LEU A 46 13.93 -0.05 4.58
N GLY A 47 14.74 -0.84 3.87
CA GLY A 47 14.70 -2.31 3.96
C GLY A 47 13.38 -2.92 3.49
N LEU A 48 12.76 -2.33 2.47
CA LEU A 48 11.45 -2.79 1.97
C LEU A 48 11.53 -4.17 1.31
N ASP A 49 12.66 -4.52 0.70
CA ASP A 49 12.85 -5.84 0.09
C ASP A 49 12.84 -6.95 1.15
N GLU A 50 13.50 -6.73 2.29
CA GLU A 50 13.47 -7.64 3.45
C GLU A 50 12.08 -7.65 4.08
N GLY A 51 11.47 -6.49 4.28
CA GLY A 51 10.12 -6.37 4.84
C GLY A 51 9.10 -7.19 4.03
N ARG A 52 9.23 -7.18 2.70
CA ARG A 52 8.36 -7.93 1.79
C ARG A 52 8.45 -9.45 1.93
N LEU A 53 9.55 -9.99 2.46
CA LEU A 53 9.73 -11.44 2.61
C LEU A 53 8.83 -12.01 3.72
N ASP A 54 8.68 -11.27 4.82
CA ASP A 54 7.99 -11.72 6.03
C ASP A 54 6.68 -10.96 6.32
N SER A 55 6.36 -9.93 5.53
CA SER A 55 5.17 -9.10 5.72
C SER A 55 4.53 -8.66 4.40
N ALA A 56 3.24 -8.28 4.48
CA ALA A 56 2.60 -7.54 3.40
C ALA A 56 3.04 -6.07 3.43
N LEU A 57 3.25 -5.47 2.26
CA LEU A 57 3.55 -4.03 2.17
C LEU A 57 2.34 -3.29 1.60
N LEU A 58 1.92 -2.24 2.30
CA LEU A 58 0.93 -1.26 1.80
C LEU A 58 1.66 0.07 1.61
N ILE A 59 1.95 0.42 0.36
CA ILE A 59 2.79 1.58 0.02
C ILE A 59 1.93 2.67 -0.62
N GLU A 60 1.87 3.84 0.02
CA GLU A 60 1.37 5.09 -0.55
C GLU A 60 2.46 5.78 -1.36
N TRP A 61 2.06 6.43 -2.46
CA TRP A 61 2.94 7.09 -3.43
C TRP A 61 4.06 6.18 -3.99
N PRO A 62 3.75 4.94 -4.44
CA PRO A 62 4.74 3.98 -4.90
C PRO A 62 5.53 4.43 -6.15
N GLU A 63 5.04 5.44 -6.89
CA GLU A 63 5.76 6.06 -8.00
C GLU A 63 7.12 6.65 -7.60
N ARG A 64 7.31 6.98 -6.33
CA ARG A 64 8.59 7.45 -5.78
C ARG A 64 9.70 6.40 -5.86
N MET A 65 9.32 5.12 -5.94
CA MET A 65 10.27 4.02 -6.17
C MET A 65 10.83 3.99 -7.60
N GLY A 66 10.22 4.70 -8.55
CA GLY A 66 10.67 4.73 -9.94
C GLY A 66 10.80 3.32 -10.55
N SER A 67 11.98 2.99 -11.08
CA SER A 67 12.27 1.68 -11.68
C SER A 67 12.42 0.54 -10.66
N ARG A 68 12.50 0.84 -9.36
CA ARG A 68 12.58 -0.16 -8.28
C ARG A 68 11.22 -0.75 -7.90
N LEU A 69 10.13 -0.15 -8.36
CA LEU A 69 8.78 -0.66 -8.08
C LEU A 69 8.60 -2.06 -8.67
N TRP A 70 8.25 -3.03 -7.82
CA TRP A 70 8.14 -4.42 -8.24
C TRP A 70 7.03 -4.63 -9.28
N ALA A 71 7.37 -5.36 -10.35
CA ALA A 71 6.47 -5.63 -11.48
C ALA A 71 5.25 -6.50 -11.12
N ASP A 72 5.31 -7.21 -10.00
CA ASP A 72 4.28 -8.10 -9.49
C ASP A 72 3.39 -7.47 -8.40
N ALA A 73 3.58 -6.17 -8.11
CA ALA A 73 2.75 -5.43 -7.17
C ALA A 73 1.31 -5.24 -7.72
N LEU A 74 0.31 -5.48 -6.87
CA LEU A 74 -1.06 -5.02 -7.13
C LEU A 74 -1.09 -3.50 -7.00
N ARG A 75 -1.38 -2.80 -8.10
CA ARG A 75 -1.52 -1.35 -8.07
C ARG A 75 -2.98 -0.97 -7.88
N LEU A 76 -3.24 -0.12 -6.90
CA LEU A 76 -4.54 0.50 -6.66
C LEU A 76 -4.41 1.99 -6.94
N CYS A 77 -5.35 2.56 -7.68
CA CYS A 77 -5.39 4.00 -7.95
C CYS A 77 -6.76 4.54 -7.53
N ILE A 78 -6.75 5.56 -6.66
CA ILE A 78 -7.94 6.20 -6.12
C ILE A 78 -7.95 7.65 -6.61
N GLU A 79 -8.94 7.98 -7.43
CA GLU A 79 -9.06 9.31 -8.02
C GLU A 79 -10.36 10.00 -7.57
N ARG A 80 -10.35 11.34 -7.56
CA ARG A 80 -11.58 12.12 -7.37
C ARG A 80 -12.50 11.90 -8.57
N ALA A 81 -13.77 11.65 -8.30
CA ALA A 81 -14.79 11.46 -9.31
C ALA A 81 -16.07 12.20 -8.90
N LYS A 82 -17.03 12.25 -9.82
CA LYS A 82 -18.41 12.66 -9.52
C LYS A 82 -19.33 11.45 -9.54
N GLY A 83 -20.19 11.34 -8.55
CA GLY A 83 -21.21 10.32 -8.51
C GLY A 83 -22.33 10.59 -9.53
N PRO A 84 -23.30 9.67 -9.66
CA PRO A 84 -24.39 9.79 -10.63
C PRO A 84 -25.22 11.07 -10.47
N GLU A 85 -25.25 11.63 -9.27
CA GLU A 85 -26.01 12.85 -8.92
C GLU A 85 -25.11 14.10 -8.84
N GLY A 86 -23.83 13.99 -9.24
CA GLY A 86 -22.87 15.10 -9.21
C GLY A 86 -22.20 15.34 -7.85
N ASP A 87 -22.44 14.45 -6.89
CA ASP A 87 -21.83 14.42 -5.56
C ASP A 87 -20.34 14.00 -5.61
N ASP A 88 -19.61 14.31 -4.54
CA ASP A 88 -18.19 13.98 -4.43
C ASP A 88 -18.00 12.47 -4.24
N ALA A 89 -17.39 11.83 -5.23
CA ALA A 89 -17.12 10.40 -5.23
C ALA A 89 -15.62 10.11 -5.35
N ARG A 90 -15.26 8.84 -5.21
CA ARG A 90 -13.95 8.31 -5.56
C ARG A 90 -14.10 7.16 -6.55
N ARG A 91 -13.19 7.09 -7.50
CA ARG A 91 -13.06 5.96 -8.41
C ARG A 91 -11.83 5.16 -8.00
N LEU A 92 -12.05 3.89 -7.65
CA LEU A 92 -10.98 2.92 -7.45
C LEU A 92 -10.77 2.15 -8.76
N THR A 93 -9.55 2.17 -9.28
CA THR A 93 -9.10 1.29 -10.35
C THR A 93 -7.92 0.46 -9.86
N TRP A 94 -7.67 -0.67 -10.52
CA TRP A 94 -6.55 -1.52 -10.17
C TRP A 94 -5.85 -2.10 -11.40
N THR A 95 -4.56 -2.40 -11.25
CA THR A 95 -3.79 -3.22 -12.18
C THR A 95 -3.24 -4.41 -11.41
N ALA A 96 -3.74 -5.60 -11.73
CA ALA A 96 -3.34 -6.86 -11.12
C ALA A 96 -2.44 -7.63 -12.11
N PRO A 97 -1.14 -7.82 -11.82
CA PRO A 97 -0.28 -8.66 -12.63
C PRO A 97 -0.60 -10.15 -12.41
N ALA A 98 -0.02 -11.04 -13.22
CA ALA A 98 -0.31 -12.49 -13.20
C ALA A 98 -0.19 -13.13 -11.81
N ALA A 99 0.71 -12.63 -10.94
CA ALA A 99 0.85 -13.09 -9.56
C ALA A 99 -0.42 -12.95 -8.70
N TRP A 100 -1.35 -12.08 -9.11
CA TRP A 100 -2.63 -11.81 -8.47
C TRP A 100 -3.82 -12.50 -9.15
N GLU A 101 -3.60 -13.20 -10.27
CA GLU A 101 -4.64 -14.02 -10.89
C GLU A 101 -5.12 -15.10 -9.91
N GLY A 102 -6.44 -15.21 -9.74
CA GLY A 102 -7.05 -16.14 -8.79
C GLY A 102 -7.01 -15.71 -7.32
N ARG A 103 -6.27 -14.64 -6.98
CA ARG A 103 -6.34 -13.98 -5.65
C ARG A 103 -7.44 -12.91 -5.60
N TRP A 104 -7.94 -12.46 -6.76
CA TRP A 104 -8.92 -11.38 -6.89
C TRP A 104 -10.09 -11.71 -7.86
N PRO A 105 -11.35 -11.34 -7.54
CA PRO A 105 -11.78 -10.79 -6.25
C PRO A 105 -11.57 -11.84 -5.14
N PRO A 106 -11.24 -11.43 -3.91
CA PRO A 106 -11.10 -12.36 -2.81
C PRO A 106 -12.40 -13.15 -2.70
N ARG A 107 -12.31 -14.48 -2.75
CA ARG A 107 -13.47 -15.36 -2.54
C ARG A 107 -13.97 -15.25 -1.10
#